data_AF-A0A935Z0L6-F1
#
_entry.id   AF-A0A935Z0L6-F1
#
_cell.length_a   1.000
_cell.length_b   1.000
_cell.length_c   1.000
_cell.angle_alpha   90.00
_cell.angle_beta   90.00
_cell.angle_gamma   90.00
#
_symmetry.space_group_name_H-M   'P 1'
#
loop_
_entity.id
_entity.type
_entity.pdbx_description
1 polymer ?
#
loop_
_entity_poly.entity_id
_entity_poly.type
_entity_poly.pdbx_seq_one_letter_code
_entity_poly.pdbx_strand_id
1 'polypeptide(L)'
;MRSLVSGLVSVVALSSLLGGAGCNDAVAKAKEPSAKAPGDEGIAFSSATRPKPPPVDIVTKAPTPKVENVGALDGADALRPFYEALAKLEEGRAQDDVRIVQFGDSHTAADLETAAIRHGLVARFGDGGRGFVQLGKPWKSYVQEGVRTGMVDFSAARTTKKERLYPGSEGHLGLGGGAVASSKRGARAWADLSGRASAFELSYLQQPVGGSFELFVDGTRVARVSTKGPTFESAFRAFEAPEGPHHVEVRAVGDGDVRIFGVTADAKPFGVTLDALGINGARATTLLSWNEGHAAEQLRHRAPTLVVLAYGTNESGDDATREAYERHVVDALGRVMRAAPTAACLLMGPPDRATSDGNKEVWSTLPKIVEIVESQRRIAKAARCAFYDQLAAMGGEGSIANWALEEPPRAQKDRVHLSKDGYAQLGATFVADLLRGYANFRASKGLTASPAMTKPVPAVVPTHEPEGDPHAPDPH
;
A
#
# COMPACT_ATOMS: atom_id res chain seq x y z
N MET A 1 -24.09 -32.51 -26.13
CA MET A 1 -24.67 -32.79 -27.46
C MET A 1 -25.68 -31.70 -27.79
N ARG A 2 -25.64 -31.17 -29.03
CA ARG A 2 -26.38 -30.01 -29.62
C ARG A 2 -25.82 -28.63 -29.20
N SER A 3 -24.93 -27.95 -29.94
CA SER A 3 -24.86 -27.47 -31.35
C SER A 3 -25.57 -26.11 -31.56
N LEU A 4 -24.77 -25.03 -31.67
CA LEU A 4 -24.60 -24.06 -32.80
C LEU A 4 -25.71 -22.99 -32.91
N VAL A 5 -25.47 -21.67 -33.08
CA VAL A 5 -24.86 -20.90 -34.20
C VAL A 5 -24.64 -19.44 -33.73
N SER A 6 -23.43 -18.87 -33.79
CA SER A 6 -22.87 -17.85 -34.75
C SER A 6 -23.53 -16.47 -34.85
N GLY A 7 -22.69 -15.42 -34.83
CA GLY A 7 -23.03 -14.02 -35.12
C GLY A 7 -21.84 -13.07 -34.98
N LEU A 8 -20.87 -13.18 -35.90
CA LEU A 8 -19.75 -12.23 -36.10
C LEU A 8 -20.23 -11.07 -36.98
N VAL A 9 -19.88 -9.81 -36.65
CA VAL A 9 -19.92 -8.69 -37.59
C VAL A 9 -18.56 -8.00 -37.61
N SER A 10 -17.87 -8.12 -38.75
CA SER A 10 -16.73 -7.31 -39.13
C SER A 10 -17.21 -6.04 -39.83
N VAL A 11 -16.55 -4.90 -39.56
CA VAL A 11 -16.59 -3.72 -40.43
C VAL A 11 -15.15 -3.33 -40.74
N VAL A 12 -14.81 -3.34 -42.03
CA VAL A 12 -13.58 -2.83 -42.62
C VAL A 12 -13.97 -1.93 -43.80
N ALA A 13 -13.09 -0.96 -44.08
CA ALA A 13 -12.93 -0.14 -45.30
C ALA A 13 -13.39 1.32 -45.14
N LEU A 14 -12.70 2.37 -45.63
CA LEU A 14 -11.43 2.49 -46.38
C LEU A 14 -11.01 3.99 -46.39
N SER A 15 -9.69 4.24 -46.44
CA SER A 15 -8.93 5.29 -47.17
C SER A 15 -9.39 6.75 -47.31
N SER A 16 -8.46 7.68 -47.00
CA SER A 16 -7.90 8.61 -48.01
C SER A 16 -6.62 9.33 -47.52
N LEU A 17 -5.57 9.26 -48.34
CA LEU A 17 -4.31 10.04 -48.31
C LEU A 17 -4.45 11.30 -49.17
N LEU A 18 -3.82 12.40 -48.73
CA LEU A 18 -3.27 13.58 -49.46
C LEU A 18 -2.83 14.55 -48.32
N GLY A 19 -1.63 15.12 -48.19
CA GLY A 19 -0.58 15.49 -49.13
C GLY A 19 -0.43 17.03 -49.09
N GLY A 20 0.69 17.56 -48.56
CA GLY A 20 1.20 18.90 -48.93
C GLY A 20 1.41 19.96 -47.84
N ALA A 21 2.68 20.12 -47.44
CA ALA A 21 3.47 21.36 -47.32
C ALA A 21 2.96 22.63 -46.56
N GLY A 22 3.84 23.15 -45.68
CA GLY A 22 4.29 24.54 -45.81
C GLY A 22 4.19 25.49 -44.60
N CYS A 23 5.36 25.85 -44.07
CA CYS A 23 5.76 27.13 -43.46
C CYS A 23 5.22 27.63 -42.10
N ASN A 24 6.18 27.78 -41.18
CA ASN A 24 6.44 28.87 -40.22
C ASN A 24 5.52 30.11 -40.30
N ASP A 25 5.07 30.64 -39.16
CA ASP A 25 5.79 31.72 -38.47
C ASP A 25 5.15 32.14 -37.13
N ALA A 26 5.98 32.80 -36.34
CA ALA A 26 5.83 33.24 -34.96
C ALA A 26 4.56 34.05 -34.63
N VAL A 27 4.01 33.83 -33.42
CA VAL A 27 3.01 34.71 -32.81
C VAL A 27 3.64 35.47 -31.64
N ALA A 28 3.71 36.78 -31.81
CA ALA A 28 4.17 37.76 -30.83
C ALA A 28 3.12 38.04 -29.74
N LYS A 29 3.63 38.41 -28.56
CA LYS A 29 2.88 38.96 -27.41
C LYS A 29 2.14 40.25 -27.78
N ALA A 30 0.90 40.40 -27.33
CA ALA A 30 0.25 41.70 -27.18
C ALA A 30 -0.54 41.81 -25.87
N LYS A 31 -0.36 42.97 -25.24
CA LYS A 31 -0.84 43.44 -23.93
C LYS A 31 -2.33 43.80 -23.95
N GLU A 32 -3.01 43.56 -22.83
CA GLU A 32 -4.30 44.16 -22.48
C GLU A 32 -4.21 45.69 -22.28
N PRO A 33 -5.33 46.40 -22.49
CA PRO A 33 -5.64 47.58 -21.72
C PRO A 33 -7.00 47.51 -21.01
N SER A 34 -6.97 47.98 -19.77
CA SER A 34 -8.07 48.29 -18.86
C SER A 34 -8.89 49.50 -19.32
N ALA A 35 -10.22 49.46 -19.14
CA ALA A 35 -11.05 50.66 -19.06
C ALA A 35 -12.28 50.45 -18.18
N LYS A 36 -12.51 51.43 -17.29
CA LYS A 36 -13.56 51.55 -16.28
C LYS A 36 -14.95 51.84 -16.87
N ALA A 37 -15.97 51.41 -16.14
CA ALA A 37 -17.39 51.67 -16.39
C ALA A 37 -17.85 53.09 -16.00
N PRO A 38 -18.98 53.55 -16.59
CA PRO A 38 -19.84 54.57 -15.98
C PRO A 38 -21.28 54.08 -15.74
N GLY A 39 -21.82 54.46 -14.57
CA GLY A 39 -23.04 55.26 -14.45
C GLY A 39 -24.41 54.62 -14.74
N ASP A 40 -25.20 54.53 -13.68
CA ASP A 40 -26.56 54.00 -13.52
C ASP A 40 -27.65 55.02 -13.90
N GLU A 41 -28.75 54.57 -14.54
CA GLU A 41 -30.09 55.17 -14.44
C GLU A 41 -31.16 54.07 -14.56
N GLY A 42 -31.97 53.94 -13.51
CA GLY A 42 -32.94 52.87 -13.32
C GLY A 42 -34.36 53.14 -13.81
N ILE A 43 -35.17 52.08 -13.84
CA ILE A 43 -36.64 52.14 -13.83
C ILE A 43 -37.17 51.00 -12.95
N ALA A 44 -38.00 51.34 -11.98
CA ALA A 44 -38.63 50.44 -11.01
C ALA A 44 -39.91 49.78 -11.55
N PHE A 45 -40.17 48.52 -11.17
CA PHE A 45 -41.49 47.90 -11.23
C PHE A 45 -41.85 47.12 -9.96
N SER A 46 -43.13 47.26 -9.62
CA SER A 46 -43.87 46.90 -8.41
C SER A 46 -43.82 45.43 -7.98
N SER A 47 -43.85 45.20 -6.66
CA SER A 47 -43.87 43.89 -6.00
C SER A 47 -45.28 43.31 -5.89
N ALA A 48 -45.51 42.19 -6.56
CA ALA A 48 -46.65 41.30 -6.30
C ALA A 48 -46.18 40.10 -5.45
N THR A 49 -46.89 39.86 -4.36
CA THR A 49 -46.62 38.85 -3.33
C THR A 49 -46.88 37.42 -3.82
N ARG A 50 -45.90 36.53 -3.67
CA ARG A 50 -46.09 35.06 -3.81
C ARG A 50 -46.61 34.47 -2.49
N PRO A 51 -47.49 33.45 -2.51
CA PRO A 51 -47.98 32.81 -1.31
C PRO A 51 -46.89 31.94 -0.65
N LYS A 52 -46.83 32.00 0.68
CA LYS A 52 -45.88 31.26 1.53
C LYS A 52 -46.26 29.76 1.55
N PRO A 53 -45.32 28.83 1.30
CA PRO A 53 -45.58 27.40 1.47
C PRO A 53 -45.81 27.06 2.96
N PRO A 54 -46.59 26.01 3.28
CA PRO A 54 -46.89 25.64 4.65
C PRO A 54 -45.62 25.24 5.41
N PRO A 55 -45.57 25.42 6.74
CA PRO A 55 -44.41 25.06 7.52
C PRO A 55 -44.23 23.54 7.50
N VAL A 56 -43.07 23.09 7.02
CA VAL A 56 -42.63 21.71 7.16
C VAL A 56 -42.17 21.54 8.61
N ASP A 57 -42.85 20.68 9.36
CA ASP A 57 -42.40 20.26 10.69
C ASP A 57 -40.99 19.68 10.56
N ILE A 58 -40.01 20.42 11.04
CA ILE A 58 -38.64 19.93 11.19
C ILE A 58 -38.69 18.92 12.33
N VAL A 59 -38.86 17.64 11.98
CA VAL A 59 -38.49 16.54 12.85
C VAL A 59 -37.04 16.79 13.24
N THR A 60 -36.84 17.16 14.51
CA THR A 60 -35.51 17.30 15.09
C THR A 60 -34.83 15.95 14.94
N LYS A 61 -33.91 15.88 13.96
CA LYS A 61 -33.06 14.72 13.75
C LYS A 61 -32.37 14.45 15.08
N ALA A 62 -32.66 13.31 15.69
CA ALA A 62 -31.96 12.85 16.89
C ALA A 62 -30.45 13.02 16.67
N PRO A 63 -29.67 13.42 17.69
CA PRO A 63 -28.24 13.61 17.53
C PRO A 63 -27.65 12.33 16.94
N THR A 64 -27.05 12.43 15.76
CA THR A 64 -26.15 11.38 15.27
C THR A 64 -25.15 11.12 16.40
N PRO A 65 -24.96 9.86 16.84
CA PRO A 65 -24.00 9.56 17.89
C PRO A 65 -22.66 10.20 17.48
N LYS A 66 -22.07 11.00 18.36
CA LYS A 66 -20.68 11.43 18.17
C LYS A 66 -19.88 10.13 18.04
N VAL A 67 -19.30 9.90 16.86
CA VAL A 67 -18.33 8.81 16.70
C VAL A 67 -17.12 9.25 17.53
N GLU A 68 -17.04 8.78 18.76
CA GLU A 68 -15.89 9.03 19.63
C GLU A 68 -14.67 8.33 19.02
N ASN A 69 -13.57 9.07 18.90
CA ASN A 69 -12.29 8.52 18.48
C ASN A 69 -11.89 7.39 19.43
N VAL A 70 -11.31 6.32 18.88
CA VAL A 70 -10.82 5.19 19.65
C VAL A 70 -9.31 5.33 19.81
N GLY A 71 -8.88 6.04 20.85
CA GLY A 71 -7.48 6.42 20.98
C GLY A 71 -7.06 7.35 19.84
N ALA A 72 -6.04 6.96 19.09
CA ALA A 72 -5.56 7.67 17.90
C ALA A 72 -6.30 7.29 16.60
N LEU A 73 -7.30 6.39 16.67
CA LEU A 73 -8.12 5.97 15.54
C LEU A 73 -9.39 6.82 15.39
N ASP A 74 -9.43 7.60 14.32
CA ASP A 74 -10.60 8.36 13.87
C ASP A 74 -11.43 7.54 12.86
N GLY A 75 -12.76 7.72 12.90
CA GLY A 75 -13.65 7.14 11.89
C GLY A 75 -13.67 5.61 11.89
N ALA A 76 -13.59 4.98 13.07
CA ALA A 76 -13.57 3.52 13.20
C ALA A 76 -14.78 2.82 12.54
N ASP A 77 -15.90 3.51 12.31
CA ASP A 77 -17.06 3.00 11.57
C ASP A 77 -16.75 2.69 10.09
N ALA A 78 -15.77 3.39 9.49
CA ALA A 78 -15.28 3.11 8.15
C ALA A 78 -14.60 1.72 8.04
N LEU A 79 -14.13 1.17 9.16
CA LEU A 79 -13.51 -0.16 9.22
C LEU A 79 -14.53 -1.30 9.34
N ARG A 80 -15.84 -1.02 9.25
CA ARG A 80 -16.88 -2.04 9.36
C ARG A 80 -16.66 -3.28 8.47
N PRO A 81 -16.34 -3.17 7.15
CA PRO A 81 -16.11 -4.36 6.32
C PRO A 81 -14.97 -5.24 6.87
N PHE A 82 -13.91 -4.62 7.36
CA PHE A 82 -12.77 -5.30 7.98
C PHE A 82 -13.16 -5.96 9.32
N TYR A 83 -13.88 -5.25 10.18
CA TYR A 83 -14.39 -5.81 11.44
C TYR A 83 -15.38 -6.95 11.24
N GLU A 84 -16.23 -6.89 10.21
CA GLU A 84 -17.12 -7.99 9.85
C GLU A 84 -16.34 -9.24 9.40
N ALA A 85 -15.22 -9.07 8.69
CA ALA A 85 -14.37 -10.17 8.29
C ALA A 85 -13.63 -10.79 9.49
N LEU A 86 -13.09 -9.97 10.40
CA LEU A 86 -12.48 -10.44 11.65
C LEU A 86 -13.49 -11.22 12.51
N ALA A 87 -14.74 -10.75 12.60
CA ALA A 87 -15.80 -11.46 13.33
C ALA A 87 -16.11 -12.82 12.72
N LYS A 88 -16.14 -12.94 11.39
CA LYS A 88 -16.32 -14.24 10.71
C LYS A 88 -15.15 -15.19 11.01
N LEU A 89 -13.93 -14.67 11.00
CA LEU A 89 -12.71 -15.45 11.29
C LEU A 89 -12.75 -16.01 12.71
N GLU A 90 -13.01 -15.14 13.67
CA GLU A 90 -13.15 -15.50 15.09
C GLU A 90 -14.27 -16.52 15.36
N GLU A 91 -15.38 -16.42 14.65
CA GLU A 91 -16.53 -17.33 14.82
C GLU A 91 -16.38 -18.64 14.03
N GLY A 92 -15.24 -18.87 13.38
CA GLY A 92 -15.00 -20.07 12.56
C GLY A 92 -15.86 -20.11 11.29
N ARG A 93 -16.35 -18.96 10.83
CA ARG A 93 -17.22 -18.79 9.65
C ARG A 93 -16.50 -18.14 8.46
N ALA A 94 -15.21 -17.85 8.59
CA ALA A 94 -14.41 -17.34 7.49
C ALA A 94 -14.26 -18.39 6.39
N GLN A 95 -14.33 -17.92 5.14
CA GLN A 95 -14.08 -18.74 3.95
C GLN A 95 -12.76 -18.39 3.27
N ASP A 96 -12.05 -17.41 3.83
CA ASP A 96 -10.79 -16.90 3.32
C ASP A 96 -10.05 -16.12 4.41
N ASP A 97 -8.79 -15.81 4.19
CA ASP A 97 -7.99 -14.97 5.09
C ASP A 97 -8.51 -13.53 5.16
N VAL A 98 -8.32 -12.90 6.31
CA VAL A 98 -8.47 -11.45 6.45
C VAL A 98 -7.16 -10.79 6.05
N ARG A 99 -7.14 -10.21 4.84
CA ARG A 99 -5.93 -9.68 4.21
C ARG A 99 -5.80 -8.18 4.41
N ILE A 100 -4.65 -7.75 4.93
CA ILE A 100 -4.27 -6.35 5.09
C ILE A 100 -3.17 -6.04 4.08
N VAL A 101 -3.37 -5.01 3.26
CA VAL A 101 -2.33 -4.49 2.36
C VAL A 101 -1.93 -3.10 2.85
N GLN A 102 -0.68 -2.94 3.26
CA GLN A 102 -0.14 -1.65 3.69
C GLN A 102 0.89 -1.14 2.70
N PHE A 103 0.50 -0.13 1.92
CA PHE A 103 1.43 0.66 1.12
C PHE A 103 2.06 1.75 1.98
N GLY A 104 3.37 1.92 1.91
CA GLY A 104 4.01 2.97 2.68
C GLY A 104 5.44 3.31 2.29
N ASP A 105 6.06 4.11 3.13
CA ASP A 105 7.45 4.57 2.96
C ASP A 105 8.47 3.71 3.72
N SER A 106 9.56 4.32 4.20
CA SER A 106 10.60 3.64 4.98
C SER A 106 10.11 3.06 6.30
N HIS A 107 9.08 3.62 6.93
CA HIS A 107 8.51 3.08 8.17
C HIS A 107 7.87 1.70 7.94
N THR A 108 7.15 1.57 6.82
CA THR A 108 6.60 0.28 6.37
C THR A 108 7.69 -0.64 5.85
N ALA A 109 8.68 -0.10 5.12
CA ALA A 109 9.74 -0.89 4.50
C ALA A 109 10.70 -1.52 5.52
N ALA A 110 10.83 -0.93 6.71
CA ALA A 110 11.62 -1.49 7.80
C ALA A 110 11.02 -2.78 8.35
N ASP A 111 9.72 -2.99 8.13
CA ASP A 111 8.95 -4.15 8.60
C ASP A 111 9.02 -4.39 10.12
N LEU A 112 9.27 -3.33 10.90
CA LEU A 112 9.31 -3.40 12.37
C LEU A 112 7.95 -3.06 12.98
N GLU A 113 7.31 -2.00 12.48
CA GLU A 113 5.95 -1.63 12.89
C GLU A 113 4.94 -2.64 12.36
N THR A 114 5.01 -2.96 11.07
CA THR A 114 4.13 -3.94 10.44
C THR A 114 4.32 -5.35 10.99
N ALA A 115 5.52 -5.73 11.44
CA ALA A 115 5.73 -6.96 12.21
C ALA A 115 4.98 -6.94 13.55
N ALA A 116 5.09 -5.86 14.33
CA ALA A 116 4.36 -5.72 15.58
C ALA A 116 2.83 -5.77 15.36
N ILE A 117 2.33 -5.13 14.30
CA ILE A 117 0.92 -5.18 13.90
C ILE A 117 0.52 -6.61 13.54
N ARG A 118 1.30 -7.28 12.69
CA ARG A 118 1.09 -8.68 12.27
C ARG A 118 1.02 -9.58 13.50
N HIS A 119 2.00 -9.52 14.39
CA HIS A 119 2.05 -10.33 15.60
C HIS A 119 0.84 -10.12 16.51
N GLY A 120 0.44 -8.86 16.74
CA GLY A 120 -0.73 -8.55 17.56
C GLY A 120 -2.03 -9.11 16.98
N LEU A 121 -2.22 -9.00 15.67
CA LEU A 121 -3.41 -9.52 14.99
C LEU A 121 -3.41 -11.04 14.87
N VAL A 122 -2.27 -11.65 14.55
CA VAL A 122 -2.12 -13.11 14.47
C VAL A 122 -2.36 -13.76 15.83
N ALA A 123 -1.85 -13.17 16.93
CA ALA A 123 -2.10 -13.65 18.29
C ALA A 123 -3.60 -13.63 18.66
N ARG A 124 -4.37 -12.75 18.00
CA ARG A 124 -5.79 -12.57 18.26
C ARG A 124 -6.72 -13.36 17.35
N PHE A 125 -6.38 -13.47 16.07
CA PHE A 125 -7.27 -13.95 15.02
C PHE A 125 -6.74 -15.16 14.24
N GLY A 126 -5.52 -15.62 14.54
CA GLY A 126 -4.89 -16.74 13.87
C GLY A 126 -3.92 -16.31 12.78
N ASP A 127 -2.97 -17.20 12.50
CA ASP A 127 -1.88 -16.98 11.56
C ASP A 127 -2.29 -17.44 10.16
N GLY A 128 -2.66 -16.49 9.29
CA GLY A 128 -2.99 -16.77 7.89
C GLY A 128 -1.75 -16.92 7.00
N GLY A 129 -0.54 -16.86 7.57
CA GLY A 129 0.72 -16.88 6.86
C GLY A 129 1.35 -15.50 6.67
N ARG A 130 2.43 -15.48 5.89
CA ARG A 130 3.28 -14.29 5.67
C ARG A 130 2.63 -13.24 4.78
N GLY A 131 1.76 -13.65 3.86
CA GLY A 131 1.28 -12.78 2.78
C GLY A 131 2.33 -12.58 1.69
N PHE A 132 2.22 -11.49 0.95
CA PHE A 132 3.11 -11.16 -0.17
C PHE A 132 4.51 -10.79 0.31
N VAL A 133 5.51 -11.44 -0.27
CA VAL A 133 6.92 -11.05 -0.20
C VAL A 133 7.48 -10.91 -1.60
N GLN A 134 8.50 -10.07 -1.74
CA GLN A 134 9.20 -9.94 -2.99
C GLN A 134 10.08 -11.18 -3.24
N LEU A 135 10.14 -11.65 -4.49
CA LEU A 135 11.11 -12.65 -4.90
C LEU A 135 12.39 -11.95 -5.40
N GLY A 136 13.55 -12.42 -4.94
CA GLY A 136 14.80 -11.74 -5.21
C GLY A 136 14.90 -10.37 -4.54
N LYS A 137 15.89 -9.58 -4.94
CA LYS A 137 16.31 -8.39 -4.20
C LYS A 137 16.15 -7.11 -5.04
N PRO A 138 14.98 -6.45 -5.01
CA PRO A 138 14.72 -5.28 -5.82
C PRO A 138 15.53 -4.07 -5.35
N TRP A 139 15.88 -4.00 -4.06
CA TRP A 139 16.78 -2.99 -3.49
C TRP A 139 17.79 -3.62 -2.52
N LYS A 140 18.99 -3.02 -2.43
CA LYS A 140 20.10 -3.53 -1.61
C LYS A 140 19.73 -3.69 -0.13
N SER A 141 18.82 -2.88 0.38
CA SER A 141 18.35 -2.90 1.77
C SER A 141 16.95 -3.52 1.92
N TYR A 142 16.48 -4.35 0.98
CA TYR A 142 15.22 -5.08 1.17
C TYR A 142 15.42 -6.12 2.27
N VAL A 143 14.63 -5.96 3.32
CA VAL A 143 14.72 -6.74 4.55
C VAL A 143 13.30 -6.81 5.11
N GLN A 144 12.89 -7.99 5.55
CA GLN A 144 11.56 -8.25 6.09
C GLN A 144 11.64 -9.39 7.11
N GLU A 145 10.88 -9.30 8.20
CA GLU A 145 10.96 -10.29 9.29
C GLU A 145 10.65 -11.70 8.76
N GLY A 146 11.54 -12.65 9.08
CA GLY A 146 11.42 -14.04 8.66
C GLY A 146 11.57 -14.28 7.15
N VAL A 147 12.10 -13.32 6.40
CA VAL A 147 12.29 -13.41 4.95
C VAL A 147 13.74 -13.10 4.61
N ARG A 148 14.40 -14.01 3.88
CA ARG A 148 15.67 -13.72 3.22
C ARG A 148 15.47 -13.86 1.72
N THR A 149 16.03 -12.96 0.95
CA THR A 149 15.91 -12.99 -0.52
C THR A 149 17.28 -12.91 -1.15
N GLY A 150 17.39 -13.47 -2.34
CA GLY A 150 18.57 -13.33 -3.15
C GLY A 150 18.30 -13.59 -4.61
N MET A 151 19.27 -13.22 -5.44
CA MET A 151 19.19 -13.41 -6.88
C MET A 151 20.58 -13.47 -7.50
N VAL A 152 20.70 -14.20 -8.60
CA VAL A 152 21.88 -14.25 -9.47
C VAL A 152 21.41 -14.04 -10.90
N ASP A 153 22.10 -13.16 -11.63
CA ASP A 153 21.81 -12.83 -13.04
C ASP A 153 20.41 -12.27 -13.35
N PHE A 154 19.64 -11.94 -12.31
CA PHE A 154 18.45 -11.10 -12.40
C PHE A 154 18.80 -9.63 -12.13
N SER A 155 18.13 -8.73 -12.82
CA SER A 155 18.20 -7.28 -12.60
C SER A 155 16.92 -6.77 -11.94
N ALA A 156 17.06 -5.86 -10.98
CA ALA A 156 15.91 -5.23 -10.34
C ALA A 156 15.22 -4.24 -11.28
N ALA A 157 13.93 -4.42 -11.52
CA ALA A 157 13.03 -3.43 -12.09
C ALA A 157 12.13 -2.87 -10.98
N ARG A 158 12.24 -1.57 -10.68
CA ARG A 158 11.62 -0.98 -9.48
C ARG A 158 11.27 0.48 -9.67
N THR A 159 10.37 0.97 -8.83
CA THR A 159 10.23 2.42 -8.60
C THR A 159 11.31 2.91 -7.63
N THR A 160 11.81 4.11 -7.87
CA THR A 160 12.79 4.78 -6.99
C THR A 160 12.13 5.92 -6.21
N LYS A 161 12.81 6.43 -5.18
CA LYS A 161 12.38 7.61 -4.39
C LYS A 161 12.13 8.90 -5.20
N LYS A 162 12.54 8.94 -6.47
CA LYS A 162 12.27 10.06 -7.41
C LYS A 162 11.20 9.70 -8.44
N GLU A 163 10.40 8.67 -8.16
CA GLU A 163 9.35 8.13 -9.05
C GLU A 163 9.87 7.70 -10.43
N ARG A 164 11.20 7.52 -10.56
CA ARG A 164 11.78 7.01 -11.80
C ARG A 164 11.52 5.52 -11.86
N LEU A 165 10.85 5.11 -12.93
CA LEU A 165 10.65 3.73 -13.32
C LEU A 165 11.93 3.17 -13.94
N TYR A 166 12.14 1.86 -13.77
CA TYR A 166 13.19 1.15 -14.48
C TYR A 166 12.92 1.18 -16.00
N PRO A 167 13.91 1.50 -16.85
CA PRO A 167 13.74 1.50 -18.30
C PRO A 167 13.16 0.18 -18.82
N GLY A 168 12.12 0.25 -19.66
CA GLY A 168 11.45 -0.95 -20.18
C GLY A 168 10.51 -1.67 -19.20
N SER A 169 10.31 -1.15 -17.98
CA SER A 169 9.24 -1.64 -17.10
C SER A 169 7.87 -1.09 -17.48
N GLU A 170 7.81 0.13 -18.02
CA GLU A 170 6.57 0.86 -18.34
C GLU A 170 5.57 0.90 -17.17
N GLY A 171 6.07 0.77 -15.94
CA GLY A 171 5.26 0.75 -14.73
C GLY A 171 4.60 -0.60 -14.41
N HIS A 172 4.88 -1.67 -15.16
CA HIS A 172 4.41 -3.04 -14.88
C HIS A 172 5.28 -3.66 -13.76
N LEU A 173 4.95 -3.28 -12.53
CA LEU A 173 5.62 -3.68 -11.31
C LEU A 173 4.67 -4.53 -10.45
N GLY A 174 5.25 -5.41 -9.64
CA GLY A 174 4.49 -6.22 -8.70
C GLY A 174 3.78 -5.39 -7.64
N LEU A 175 2.94 -6.05 -6.85
CA LEU A 175 2.17 -5.43 -5.76
C LEU A 175 3.02 -4.50 -4.86
N GLY A 176 4.27 -4.87 -4.55
CA GLY A 176 5.20 -4.05 -3.75
C GLY A 176 6.00 -2.97 -4.51
N GLY A 177 5.67 -2.67 -5.77
CA GLY A 177 6.40 -1.68 -6.59
C GLY A 177 7.78 -2.12 -7.07
N GLY A 178 8.03 -3.43 -7.06
CA GLY A 178 9.29 -4.05 -7.46
C GLY A 178 9.07 -5.31 -8.31
N ALA A 179 10.08 -5.64 -9.09
CA ALA A 179 10.21 -6.85 -9.88
C ALA A 179 11.69 -7.20 -10.06
N VAL A 180 11.95 -8.44 -10.44
CA VAL A 180 13.25 -8.88 -10.95
C VAL A 180 13.07 -9.41 -12.37
N ALA A 181 13.94 -9.03 -13.29
CA ALA A 181 13.88 -9.46 -14.69
C ALA A 181 15.19 -10.07 -15.18
N SER A 182 15.09 -11.08 -16.05
CA SER A 182 16.22 -11.67 -16.76
C SER A 182 15.77 -12.41 -18.02
N SER A 183 16.65 -12.49 -19.01
CA SER A 183 16.54 -13.42 -20.15
C SER A 183 17.70 -14.42 -20.19
N LYS A 184 18.60 -14.38 -19.19
CA LYS A 184 19.77 -15.26 -19.14
C LYS A 184 19.38 -16.64 -18.65
N ARG A 185 19.78 -17.67 -19.39
CA ARG A 185 19.64 -19.08 -18.99
C ARG A 185 20.29 -19.29 -17.62
N GLY A 186 19.56 -19.91 -16.71
CA GLY A 186 20.05 -20.24 -15.37
C GLY A 186 20.07 -19.08 -14.38
N ALA A 187 19.62 -17.89 -14.76
CA ALA A 187 19.38 -16.82 -13.79
C ALA A 187 18.39 -17.29 -12.75
N ARG A 188 18.63 -16.96 -11.47
CA ARG A 188 17.82 -17.42 -10.34
C ARG A 188 17.43 -16.29 -9.40
N ALA A 189 16.24 -16.37 -8.83
CA ALA A 189 15.79 -15.49 -7.76
C ALA A 189 15.00 -16.32 -6.74
N TRP A 190 15.14 -16.01 -5.45
CA TRP A 190 14.52 -16.80 -4.40
C TRP A 190 14.05 -15.95 -3.21
N ALA A 191 13.21 -16.58 -2.40
CA ALA A 191 12.85 -16.16 -1.06
C ALA A 191 12.88 -17.37 -0.11
N ASP A 192 13.65 -17.25 0.96
CA ASP A 192 13.62 -18.13 2.13
C ASP A 192 12.62 -17.59 3.13
N LEU A 193 11.64 -18.42 3.49
CA LEU A 193 10.54 -18.08 4.38
C LEU A 193 10.67 -18.90 5.66
N SER A 194 10.81 -18.24 6.82
CA SER A 194 10.96 -18.93 8.11
C SER A 194 9.63 -19.18 8.82
N GLY A 195 8.57 -18.47 8.44
CA GLY A 195 7.23 -18.62 9.01
C GLY A 195 6.49 -19.85 8.47
N ARG A 196 5.35 -20.17 9.08
CA ARG A 196 4.47 -21.23 8.56
C ARG A 196 3.85 -20.78 7.24
N ALA A 197 3.91 -21.62 6.22
CA ALA A 197 3.20 -21.45 4.97
C ALA A 197 2.87 -22.83 4.38
N SER A 198 1.76 -22.92 3.66
CA SER A 198 1.34 -24.16 2.97
C SER A 198 0.66 -23.90 1.63
N ALA A 199 0.18 -22.67 1.40
CA ALA A 199 -0.41 -22.24 0.15
C ALA A 199 0.39 -21.06 -0.40
N PHE A 200 0.85 -21.19 -1.64
CA PHE A 200 1.69 -20.20 -2.27
C PHE A 200 1.14 -19.77 -3.62
N GLU A 201 1.41 -18.53 -4.00
CA GLU A 201 1.16 -18.08 -5.36
C GLU A 201 2.28 -17.15 -5.84
N LEU A 202 2.97 -17.57 -6.90
CA LEU A 202 3.98 -16.75 -7.54
C LEU A 202 3.31 -15.78 -8.51
N SER A 203 3.60 -14.49 -8.39
CA SER A 203 3.18 -13.46 -9.33
C SER A 203 4.29 -13.08 -10.30
N TYR A 204 3.96 -12.97 -11.58
CA TYR A 204 4.88 -12.68 -12.67
C TYR A 204 4.18 -11.91 -13.79
N LEU A 205 4.97 -11.37 -14.72
CA LEU A 205 4.45 -10.67 -15.89
C LEU A 205 4.30 -11.65 -17.06
N GLN A 206 3.10 -11.74 -17.61
CA GLN A 206 2.88 -12.28 -18.95
C GLN A 206 3.17 -11.18 -19.99
N GLN A 207 3.89 -11.49 -21.08
CA GLN A 207 4.35 -10.49 -22.06
C GLN A 207 4.65 -11.08 -23.47
N PRO A 208 4.65 -10.25 -24.55
CA PRO A 208 4.87 -10.70 -25.94
C PRO A 208 6.17 -11.45 -26.20
N VAL A 209 7.30 -10.96 -25.64
CA VAL A 209 8.63 -11.59 -25.77
C VAL A 209 8.94 -12.47 -24.55
N GLY A 210 7.88 -13.03 -23.95
CA GLY A 210 8.00 -13.88 -22.76
C GLY A 210 8.74 -15.17 -23.02
N GLY A 211 9.65 -15.52 -22.11
CA GLY A 211 10.32 -16.82 -22.07
C GLY A 211 9.59 -17.81 -21.16
N SER A 212 10.38 -18.62 -20.46
CA SER A 212 9.92 -19.59 -19.47
C SER A 212 10.79 -19.55 -18.21
N PHE A 213 10.21 -19.92 -17.07
CA PHE A 213 10.96 -20.21 -15.85
C PHE A 213 10.54 -21.57 -15.26
N GLU A 214 11.45 -22.17 -14.51
CA GLU A 214 11.20 -23.33 -13.66
C GLU A 214 11.05 -22.85 -12.22
N LEU A 215 10.02 -23.33 -11.54
CA LEU A 215 9.71 -23.02 -10.14
C LEU A 215 10.10 -24.20 -9.26
N PHE A 216 10.85 -23.91 -8.20
CA PHE A 216 11.34 -24.87 -7.22
C PHE A 216 10.83 -24.53 -5.83
N VAL A 217 10.51 -25.57 -5.06
CA VAL A 217 10.22 -25.51 -3.63
C VAL A 217 11.14 -26.52 -2.96
N ASP A 218 11.98 -26.05 -2.04
CA ASP A 218 12.93 -26.90 -1.29
C ASP A 218 13.79 -27.77 -2.23
N GLY A 219 14.25 -27.19 -3.33
CA GLY A 219 15.07 -27.85 -4.35
C GLY A 219 14.30 -28.78 -5.31
N THR A 220 13.01 -29.02 -5.08
CA THR A 220 12.16 -29.83 -5.96
C THR A 220 11.47 -28.96 -6.99
N ARG A 221 11.61 -29.29 -8.29
CA ARG A 221 10.91 -28.56 -9.36
C ARG A 221 9.42 -28.88 -9.32
N VAL A 222 8.59 -27.89 -8.99
CA VAL A 222 7.12 -28.04 -8.90
C VAL A 222 6.39 -27.58 -10.17
N ALA A 223 6.99 -26.70 -10.97
CA ALA A 223 6.40 -26.26 -12.22
C ALA A 223 7.44 -25.77 -13.24
N ARG A 224 7.02 -25.75 -14.51
CA ARG A 224 7.64 -24.95 -15.57
C ARG A 224 6.54 -24.07 -16.15
N VAL A 225 6.79 -22.76 -16.23
CA VAL A 225 5.78 -21.76 -16.57
C VAL A 225 6.30 -20.92 -17.73
N SER A 226 5.46 -20.73 -18.76
CA SER A 226 5.74 -19.75 -19.80
C SER A 226 5.18 -18.38 -19.39
N THR A 227 5.96 -17.33 -19.65
CA THR A 227 5.55 -15.94 -19.47
C THR A 227 5.06 -15.31 -20.78
N LYS A 228 4.91 -16.10 -21.85
CA LYS A 228 4.51 -15.59 -23.17
C LYS A 228 3.01 -15.33 -23.24
N GLY A 229 2.63 -14.14 -23.68
CA GLY A 229 1.24 -13.80 -24.01
C GLY A 229 1.17 -12.58 -24.94
N PRO A 230 -0.01 -12.27 -25.51
CA PRO A 230 -0.14 -11.22 -26.52
C PRO A 230 -0.02 -9.79 -25.97
N THR A 231 -0.14 -9.62 -24.65
CA THR A 231 -0.25 -8.35 -23.93
C THR A 231 0.56 -8.41 -22.63
N PHE A 232 0.84 -7.25 -22.04
CA PHE A 232 1.44 -7.14 -20.70
C PHE A 232 0.36 -7.26 -19.63
N GLU A 233 0.36 -8.36 -18.89
CA GLU A 233 -0.70 -8.68 -17.91
C GLU A 233 -0.12 -9.34 -16.67
N SER A 234 -0.79 -9.12 -15.53
CA SER A 234 -0.52 -9.87 -14.31
C SER A 234 -0.85 -11.35 -14.50
N ALA A 235 0.08 -12.23 -14.16
CA ALA A 235 -0.15 -13.66 -14.16
C ALA A 235 0.31 -14.28 -12.83
N PHE A 236 -0.32 -15.39 -12.48
CA PHE A 236 -0.20 -16.01 -11.16
C PHE A 236 -0.09 -17.52 -11.29
N ARG A 237 0.80 -18.12 -10.49
CA ARG A 237 0.97 -19.57 -10.42
C ARG A 237 0.86 -20.04 -8.98
N ALA A 238 -0.28 -20.63 -8.65
CA ALA A 238 -0.51 -21.27 -7.36
C ALA A 238 0.22 -22.62 -7.24
N PHE A 239 0.67 -22.94 -6.03
CA PHE A 239 1.24 -24.23 -5.64
C PHE A 239 1.09 -24.43 -4.13
N GLU A 240 1.12 -25.69 -3.68
CA GLU A 240 1.05 -26.04 -2.26
C GLU A 240 2.34 -26.74 -1.82
N ALA A 241 2.66 -26.63 -0.53
CA ALA A 241 3.71 -27.40 0.13
C ALA A 241 3.23 -27.84 1.52
N PRO A 242 3.84 -28.88 2.14
CA PRO A 242 3.58 -29.21 3.54
C PRO A 242 3.76 -27.99 4.43
N GLU A 243 2.97 -27.84 5.49
CA GLU A 243 3.10 -26.66 6.36
C GLU A 243 4.51 -26.57 6.98
N GLY A 244 5.20 -25.45 6.74
CA GLY A 244 6.52 -25.22 7.31
C GLY A 244 7.25 -24.00 6.74
N PRO A 245 8.53 -23.83 7.08
CA PRO A 245 9.44 -22.92 6.39
C PRO A 245 9.80 -23.50 5.01
N HIS A 246 10.00 -22.61 4.02
CA HIS A 246 10.29 -23.03 2.64
C HIS A 246 11.28 -22.12 1.92
N HIS A 247 12.06 -22.74 1.04
CA HIS A 247 12.84 -22.05 0.01
C HIS A 247 12.08 -22.07 -1.32
N VAL A 248 11.59 -20.91 -1.75
CA VAL A 248 10.92 -20.74 -3.05
C VAL A 248 11.89 -20.10 -4.04
N GLU A 249 12.16 -20.76 -5.16
CA GLU A 249 13.12 -20.30 -6.17
C GLU A 249 12.55 -20.39 -7.58
N VAL A 250 12.87 -19.40 -8.40
CA VAL A 250 12.65 -19.43 -9.85
C VAL A 250 13.98 -19.50 -10.58
N ARG A 251 14.04 -20.27 -11.67
CA ARG A 251 15.17 -20.32 -12.60
C ARG A 251 14.72 -20.01 -14.02
N ALA A 252 15.30 -19.00 -14.64
CA ALA A 252 15.00 -18.64 -16.02
C ALA A 252 15.57 -19.70 -16.98
N VAL A 253 14.76 -20.12 -17.95
CA VAL A 253 15.16 -21.10 -18.97
C VAL A 253 16.10 -20.48 -20.01
N GLY A 254 15.99 -19.17 -20.23
CA GLY A 254 16.79 -18.43 -21.21
C GLY A 254 16.28 -18.55 -22.66
N ASP A 255 14.97 -18.68 -22.82
CA ASP A 255 14.23 -18.74 -24.09
C ASP A 255 13.37 -17.48 -24.34
N GLY A 256 13.57 -16.42 -23.55
CA GLY A 256 12.87 -15.14 -23.64
C GLY A 256 12.94 -14.37 -22.33
N ASP A 257 12.24 -13.24 -22.26
CA ASP A 257 12.24 -12.39 -21.07
C ASP A 257 11.34 -12.97 -19.96
N VAL A 258 11.88 -13.03 -18.76
CA VAL A 258 11.16 -13.42 -17.54
C VAL A 258 11.19 -12.25 -16.57
N ARG A 259 10.02 -11.82 -16.09
CA ARG A 259 9.88 -10.82 -15.02
C ARG A 259 9.02 -11.38 -13.91
N ILE A 260 9.59 -11.45 -12.72
CA ILE A 260 8.98 -12.02 -11.53
C ILE A 260 8.76 -10.92 -10.51
N PHE A 261 7.61 -10.95 -9.85
CA PHE A 261 7.23 -9.95 -8.85
C PHE A 261 7.52 -10.49 -7.46
N GLY A 262 6.73 -11.46 -7.01
CA GLY A 262 6.82 -11.95 -5.65
C GLY A 262 6.05 -13.23 -5.47
N VAL A 263 6.00 -13.69 -4.24
CA VAL A 263 5.23 -14.86 -3.84
C VAL A 263 4.36 -14.48 -2.64
N THR A 264 3.08 -14.81 -2.68
CA THR A 264 2.26 -14.87 -1.47
C THR A 264 2.52 -16.21 -0.80
N ALA A 265 2.70 -16.20 0.52
CA ALA A 265 2.91 -17.38 1.33
C ALA A 265 1.88 -17.38 2.46
N ASP A 266 0.74 -18.00 2.19
CA ASP A 266 -0.41 -18.07 3.09
C ASP A 266 -0.45 -19.48 3.76
N ALA A 267 -1.26 -19.63 4.81
CA ALA A 267 -1.33 -20.84 5.63
C ALA A 267 -2.78 -21.22 5.99
N LYS A 268 -3.03 -22.52 6.18
CA LYS A 268 -4.31 -23.06 6.67
C LYS A 268 -4.21 -23.44 8.17
N PRO A 269 -5.29 -23.37 8.97
CA PRO A 269 -6.58 -22.74 8.65
C PRO A 269 -6.42 -21.23 8.43
N PHE A 270 -7.46 -20.60 7.87
CA PHE A 270 -7.47 -19.16 7.61
C PHE A 270 -7.16 -18.34 8.87
N GLY A 271 -6.54 -17.19 8.66
CA GLY A 271 -6.16 -16.24 9.70
C GLY A 271 -6.07 -14.82 9.17
N VAL A 272 -5.17 -14.03 9.76
CA VAL A 272 -4.82 -12.69 9.27
C VAL A 272 -3.51 -12.75 8.50
N THR A 273 -3.42 -12.01 7.41
CA THR A 273 -2.17 -11.75 6.67
C THR A 273 -1.95 -10.24 6.56
N LEU A 274 -0.68 -9.82 6.53
CA LEU A 274 -0.30 -8.42 6.34
C LEU A 274 0.80 -8.32 5.29
N ASP A 275 0.51 -7.64 4.19
CA ASP A 275 1.48 -7.35 3.14
C ASP A 275 2.14 -6.00 3.44
N ALA A 276 3.41 -6.02 3.86
CA ALA A 276 4.18 -4.82 4.17
C ALA A 276 4.86 -4.29 2.89
N LEU A 277 4.19 -3.39 2.18
CA LEU A 277 4.59 -2.91 0.86
C LEU A 277 5.24 -1.53 0.94
N GLY A 278 6.32 -1.46 1.71
CA GLY A 278 7.08 -0.23 1.93
C GLY A 278 8.18 -0.01 0.92
N ILE A 279 8.37 1.24 0.50
CA ILE A 279 9.51 1.66 -0.32
C ILE A 279 10.22 2.83 0.37
N ASN A 280 11.51 2.67 0.65
CA ASN A 280 12.31 3.72 1.28
C ASN A 280 12.27 5.04 0.50
N GLY A 281 11.81 6.10 1.17
CA GLY A 281 11.70 7.45 0.59
C GLY A 281 10.52 7.66 -0.34
N ALA A 282 9.56 6.71 -0.37
CA ALA A 282 8.35 6.85 -1.17
C ALA A 282 7.39 7.90 -0.61
N ARG A 283 6.57 8.42 -1.52
CA ARG A 283 5.44 9.33 -1.27
C ARG A 283 4.16 8.66 -1.74
N ALA A 284 3.01 9.23 -1.44
CA ALA A 284 1.73 8.80 -2.00
C ALA A 284 1.74 8.80 -3.56
N THR A 285 2.44 9.77 -4.16
CA THR A 285 2.64 9.88 -5.62
C THR A 285 3.43 8.72 -6.22
N THR A 286 4.19 7.95 -5.42
CA THR A 286 4.87 6.72 -5.89
C THR A 286 3.87 5.76 -6.54
N LEU A 287 2.68 5.59 -5.96
CA LEU A 287 1.63 4.72 -6.49
C LEU A 287 1.11 5.20 -7.85
N LEU A 288 1.13 6.52 -8.09
CA LEU A 288 0.69 7.13 -9.34
C LEU A 288 1.68 6.86 -10.48
N SER A 289 2.96 6.61 -10.16
CA SER A 289 3.99 6.29 -11.17
C SER A 289 3.83 4.90 -11.79
N TRP A 290 3.11 3.97 -11.16
CA TRP A 290 2.95 2.61 -11.68
C TRP A 290 1.94 2.59 -12.84
N ASN A 291 1.94 1.54 -13.65
CA ASN A 291 0.88 1.32 -14.63
C ASN A 291 -0.45 1.07 -13.90
N GLU A 292 -1.49 1.86 -14.19
CA GLU A 292 -2.77 1.80 -13.45
C GLU A 292 -3.51 0.49 -13.66
N GLY A 293 -3.61 0.02 -14.91
CA GLY A 293 -4.29 -1.25 -15.22
C GLY A 293 -3.63 -2.42 -14.50
N HIS A 294 -2.31 -2.52 -14.63
CA HIS A 294 -1.52 -3.61 -14.04
C HIS A 294 -1.53 -3.59 -12.50
N ALA A 295 -1.32 -2.42 -11.88
CA ALA A 295 -1.39 -2.30 -10.42
C ALA A 295 -2.80 -2.68 -9.91
N ALA A 296 -3.84 -2.33 -10.65
CA ALA A 296 -5.21 -2.68 -10.30
C ALA A 296 -5.48 -4.19 -10.45
N GLU A 297 -4.90 -4.87 -11.43
CA GLU A 297 -4.96 -6.34 -11.54
C GLU A 297 -4.33 -7.02 -10.32
N GLN A 298 -3.11 -6.61 -9.95
CA GLN A 298 -2.38 -7.15 -8.79
C GLN A 298 -3.21 -6.98 -7.50
N LEU A 299 -3.73 -5.78 -7.26
CA LEU A 299 -4.50 -5.50 -6.04
C LEU A 299 -5.87 -6.21 -6.03
N ARG A 300 -6.57 -6.24 -7.16
CA ARG A 300 -7.84 -7.00 -7.29
C ARG A 300 -7.63 -8.48 -7.01
N HIS A 301 -6.57 -9.05 -7.58
CA HIS A 301 -6.23 -10.46 -7.39
C HIS A 301 -5.88 -10.76 -5.93
N ARG A 302 -5.14 -9.88 -5.27
CA ARG A 302 -4.83 -10.03 -3.84
C ARG A 302 -6.07 -9.91 -2.94
N ALA A 303 -7.13 -9.24 -3.39
CA ALA A 303 -8.42 -9.12 -2.71
C ALA A 303 -8.32 -8.71 -1.22
N PRO A 304 -7.71 -7.56 -0.90
CA PRO A 304 -7.56 -7.10 0.48
C PRO A 304 -8.91 -6.83 1.14
N THR A 305 -9.00 -7.14 2.44
CA THR A 305 -10.12 -6.70 3.29
C THR A 305 -9.88 -5.30 3.84
N LEU A 306 -8.62 -4.92 4.05
CA LEU A 306 -8.18 -3.59 4.48
C LEU A 306 -7.01 -3.12 3.63
N VAL A 307 -7.11 -1.89 3.14
CA VAL A 307 -6.00 -1.15 2.53
C VAL A 307 -5.57 -0.05 3.49
N VAL A 308 -4.26 0.02 3.75
CA VAL A 308 -3.61 1.09 4.53
C VAL A 308 -2.67 1.87 3.61
N LEU A 309 -2.79 3.21 3.61
CA LEU A 309 -1.79 4.10 3.02
C LEU A 309 -1.03 4.83 4.14
N ALA A 310 0.24 4.48 4.32
CA ALA A 310 1.14 4.98 5.35
C ALA A 310 2.27 5.84 4.74
N TYR A 311 1.93 7.09 4.41
CA TYR A 311 2.81 8.07 3.78
C TYR A 311 2.74 9.42 4.51
N GLY A 312 3.57 10.38 4.13
CA GLY A 312 3.58 11.73 4.71
C GLY A 312 4.94 12.16 5.26
N THR A 313 5.76 11.22 5.73
CA THR A 313 7.08 11.55 6.31
C THR A 313 8.00 12.18 5.26
N ASN A 314 7.99 11.67 4.03
CA ASN A 314 8.83 12.20 2.96
C ASN A 314 8.26 13.49 2.37
N GLU A 315 6.94 13.56 2.22
CA GLU A 315 6.21 14.75 1.78
C GLU A 315 6.40 15.94 2.74
N SER A 316 6.71 15.68 4.01
CA SER A 316 7.03 16.73 4.97
C SER A 316 8.31 17.50 4.63
N GLY A 317 9.16 16.97 3.75
CA GLY A 317 10.37 17.61 3.24
C GLY A 317 10.20 18.27 1.86
N ASP A 318 8.98 18.29 1.31
CA ASP A 318 8.70 18.86 -0.01
C ASP A 318 8.17 20.30 0.10
N ASP A 319 8.45 21.11 -0.93
CA ASP A 319 7.94 22.48 -1.06
C ASP A 319 6.50 22.55 -1.64
N ALA A 320 5.77 21.43 -1.61
CA ALA A 320 4.42 21.36 -2.17
C ALA A 320 3.41 22.16 -1.33
N THR A 321 2.49 22.87 -2.02
CA THR A 321 1.35 23.49 -1.33
C THR A 321 0.46 22.41 -0.72
N ARG A 322 -0.29 22.78 0.31
CA ARG A 322 -1.25 21.88 0.96
C ARG A 322 -2.25 21.31 -0.05
N GLU A 323 -2.76 22.13 -0.97
CA GLU A 323 -3.74 21.69 -1.97
C GLU A 323 -3.12 20.71 -2.97
N ALA A 324 -1.86 20.91 -3.36
CA ALA A 324 -1.15 19.98 -4.22
C ALA A 324 -0.93 18.63 -3.52
N TYR A 325 -0.50 18.67 -2.26
CA TYR A 325 -0.37 17.47 -1.43
C TYR A 325 -1.71 16.74 -1.26
N GLU A 326 -2.78 17.44 -0.89
CA GLU A 326 -4.10 16.85 -0.69
C GLU A 326 -4.60 16.19 -1.98
N ARG A 327 -4.40 16.82 -3.16
CA ARG A 327 -4.72 16.20 -4.46
C ARG A 327 -3.96 14.90 -4.70
N HIS A 328 -2.64 14.88 -4.46
CA HIS A 328 -1.84 13.67 -4.66
C HIS A 328 -2.32 12.49 -3.81
N VAL A 329 -2.65 12.76 -2.54
CA VAL A 329 -3.18 11.73 -1.63
C VAL A 329 -4.57 11.26 -2.08
N VAL A 330 -5.45 12.18 -2.51
CA VAL A 330 -6.77 11.84 -3.06
C VAL A 330 -6.65 10.98 -4.31
N ASP A 331 -5.75 11.32 -5.24
CA ASP A 331 -5.54 10.56 -6.47
C ASP A 331 -5.00 9.15 -6.18
N ALA A 332 -4.03 9.04 -5.26
CA ALA A 332 -3.47 7.76 -4.84
C ALA A 332 -4.54 6.88 -4.16
N LEU A 333 -5.28 7.44 -3.19
CA LEU A 333 -6.38 6.76 -2.53
C LEU A 333 -7.45 6.32 -3.52
N GLY A 334 -7.87 7.22 -4.42
CA GLY A 334 -8.87 6.95 -5.43
C GLY A 334 -8.45 5.80 -6.35
N ARG A 335 -7.19 5.76 -6.79
CA ARG A 335 -6.65 4.68 -7.62
C ARG A 335 -6.69 3.34 -6.91
N VAL A 336 -6.25 3.30 -5.65
CA VAL A 336 -6.22 2.06 -4.86
C VAL A 336 -7.64 1.56 -4.56
N MET A 337 -8.55 2.45 -4.16
CA MET A 337 -9.92 2.07 -3.83
C MET A 337 -10.79 1.72 -5.05
N ARG A 338 -10.48 2.24 -6.25
CA ARG A 338 -11.08 1.74 -7.50
C ARG A 338 -10.70 0.28 -7.78
N ALA A 339 -9.50 -0.12 -7.41
CA ALA A 339 -9.02 -1.50 -7.57
C ALA A 339 -9.53 -2.42 -6.44
N ALA A 340 -9.77 -1.92 -5.23
CA ALA A 340 -10.29 -2.70 -4.11
C ALA A 340 -11.60 -2.10 -3.53
N PRO A 341 -12.70 -2.06 -4.29
CA PRO A 341 -13.91 -1.32 -3.91
C PRO A 341 -14.66 -1.90 -2.69
N THR A 342 -14.37 -3.14 -2.31
CA THR A 342 -14.97 -3.81 -1.15
C THR A 342 -14.10 -3.74 0.09
N ALA A 343 -12.85 -3.29 -0.02
CA ALA A 343 -11.95 -3.16 1.11
C ALA A 343 -12.37 -1.97 2.00
N ALA A 344 -12.16 -2.12 3.30
CA ALA A 344 -12.07 -0.94 4.17
C ALA A 344 -10.79 -0.16 3.81
N CYS A 345 -10.79 1.14 4.06
CA CYS A 345 -9.61 1.99 3.86
C CYS A 345 -9.21 2.72 5.13
N LEU A 346 -7.89 2.85 5.32
CA LEU A 346 -7.28 3.59 6.41
C LEU A 346 -6.11 4.44 5.88
N LEU A 347 -6.12 5.73 6.18
CA LEU A 347 -4.94 6.57 6.04
C LEU A 347 -4.18 6.55 7.37
N MET A 348 -2.94 6.10 7.35
CA MET A 348 -2.07 6.07 8.52
C MET A 348 -1.14 7.28 8.42
N GLY A 349 -1.35 8.26 9.29
CA GLY A 349 -0.54 9.46 9.30
C GLY A 349 0.90 9.19 9.70
N PRO A 350 1.85 10.06 9.30
CA PRO A 350 3.25 9.86 9.62
C PRO A 350 3.48 9.94 11.14
N PRO A 351 4.53 9.29 11.65
CA PRO A 351 5.00 9.53 13.00
C PRO A 351 5.54 10.97 13.11
N ASP A 352 5.86 11.39 14.34
CA ASP A 352 6.52 12.67 14.54
C ASP A 352 7.89 12.68 13.82
N ARG A 353 8.26 13.85 13.30
CA ARG A 353 9.56 14.10 12.68
C ARG A 353 10.03 15.47 13.15
N ALA A 354 11.27 15.56 13.61
CA ALA A 354 11.80 16.80 14.15
C ALA A 354 12.65 17.59 13.13
N THR A 355 12.70 18.90 13.33
CA THR A 355 13.71 19.81 12.79
C THR A 355 14.53 20.39 13.94
N SER A 356 15.73 20.88 13.65
CA SER A 356 16.57 21.55 14.64
C SER A 356 16.70 23.05 14.37
N ASP A 357 17.14 23.78 15.39
CA ASP A 357 17.58 25.19 15.36
C ASP A 357 18.84 25.47 14.51
N GLY A 358 19.24 24.55 13.62
CA GLY A 358 20.49 24.60 12.86
C GLY A 358 21.73 24.11 13.62
N ASN A 359 21.83 24.38 14.93
CA ASN A 359 22.95 23.94 15.78
C ASN A 359 22.74 22.53 16.37
N LYS A 360 21.54 21.96 16.22
CA LYS A 360 21.15 20.63 16.71
C LYS A 360 21.08 20.52 18.23
N GLU A 361 20.97 21.66 18.92
CA GLU A 361 20.81 21.72 20.37
C GLU A 361 19.33 21.58 20.74
N VAL A 362 18.46 22.33 20.06
CA VAL A 362 17.01 22.26 20.24
C VAL A 362 16.34 21.59 19.04
N TRP A 363 15.45 20.65 19.34
CA TRP A 363 14.64 19.91 18.37
C TRP A 363 13.16 20.10 18.67
N SER A 364 12.38 20.37 17.63
CA SER A 364 10.92 20.47 17.70
C SER A 364 10.29 19.76 16.52
N THR A 365 9.01 19.38 16.63
CA THR A 365 8.26 18.83 15.50
C THR A 365 8.36 19.76 14.31
N LEU A 366 8.63 19.18 13.14
CA LEU A 366 8.59 19.86 11.88
C LEU A 366 7.15 20.28 11.59
N PRO A 367 6.81 21.59 11.50
CA PRO A 367 5.43 22.05 11.37
C PRO A 367 4.66 21.41 10.20
N LYS A 368 5.37 21.04 9.14
CA LYS A 368 4.79 20.35 7.98
C LYS A 368 4.16 18.99 8.32
N ILE A 369 4.64 18.29 9.34
CA ILE A 369 4.03 17.04 9.83
C ILE A 369 2.62 17.28 10.35
N VAL A 370 2.42 18.34 11.14
CA VAL A 370 1.10 18.71 11.68
C VAL A 370 0.14 19.06 10.53
N GLU A 371 0.60 19.83 9.54
CA GLU A 371 -0.19 20.12 8.33
C GLU A 371 -0.60 18.85 7.57
N ILE A 372 0.32 17.89 7.45
CA ILE A 372 0.11 16.62 6.76
C ILE A 372 -0.90 15.74 7.49
N VAL A 373 -0.77 15.58 8.81
CA VAL A 373 -1.70 14.83 9.67
C VAL A 373 -3.11 15.39 9.52
N GLU A 374 -3.26 16.71 9.60
CA GLU A 374 -4.56 17.36 9.47
C GLU A 374 -5.15 17.23 8.05
N SER A 375 -4.30 17.23 7.02
CA SER A 375 -4.70 17.01 5.63
C SER A 375 -5.20 15.58 5.41
N GLN A 376 -4.45 14.58 5.88
CA GLN A 376 -4.87 13.18 5.76
C GLN A 376 -6.12 12.88 6.57
N ARG A 377 -6.27 13.46 7.78
CA ARG A 377 -7.50 13.34 8.58
C ARG A 377 -8.72 13.86 7.82
N ARG A 378 -8.62 15.04 7.18
CA ARG A 378 -9.69 15.61 6.35
C ARG A 378 -10.02 14.73 5.14
N ILE A 379 -8.99 14.24 4.44
CA ILE A 379 -9.17 13.37 3.27
C ILE A 379 -9.85 12.07 3.67
N ALA A 380 -9.39 11.42 4.74
CA ALA A 380 -9.99 10.19 5.25
C ALA A 380 -11.47 10.39 5.57
N LYS A 381 -11.80 11.45 6.31
CA LYS A 381 -13.20 11.80 6.61
C LYS A 381 -14.04 12.01 5.35
N ALA A 382 -13.53 12.76 4.37
CA ALA A 382 -14.23 13.01 3.11
C ALA A 382 -14.44 11.75 2.27
N ALA A 383 -13.43 10.87 2.24
CA ALA A 383 -13.45 9.59 1.52
C ALA A 383 -14.18 8.47 2.28
N ARG A 384 -14.63 8.72 3.52
CA ARG A 384 -15.18 7.71 4.45
C ARG A 384 -14.20 6.57 4.73
N CYS A 385 -12.92 6.91 4.85
CA CYS A 385 -11.87 6.06 5.38
C CYS A 385 -11.62 6.37 6.86
N ALA A 386 -11.04 5.41 7.57
CA ALA A 386 -10.48 5.67 8.88
C ALA A 386 -9.17 6.47 8.75
N PHE A 387 -8.82 7.19 9.82
CA PHE A 387 -7.51 7.84 9.95
C PHE A 387 -6.86 7.39 11.25
N TYR A 388 -5.58 7.02 11.19
CA TYR A 388 -4.81 6.72 12.39
C TYR A 388 -3.69 7.75 12.57
N ASP A 389 -3.71 8.43 13.71
CA ASP A 389 -2.79 9.52 14.04
C ASP A 389 -1.56 8.99 14.79
N GLN A 390 -0.51 8.63 14.05
CA GLN A 390 0.74 8.16 14.68
C GLN A 390 1.41 9.25 15.52
N LEU A 391 1.33 10.53 15.12
CA LEU A 391 1.83 11.65 15.91
C LEU A 391 1.17 11.69 17.30
N ALA A 392 -0.16 11.62 17.36
CA ALA A 392 -0.89 11.54 18.63
C ALA A 392 -0.55 10.26 19.41
N ALA A 393 -0.42 9.11 18.74
CA ALA A 393 -0.06 7.84 19.37
C ALA A 393 1.35 7.85 20.00
N MET A 394 2.27 8.68 19.51
CA MET A 394 3.59 8.89 20.09
C MET A 394 3.59 9.86 21.29
N GLY A 395 2.50 10.60 21.50
CA GLY A 395 2.36 11.62 22.54
C GLY A 395 2.26 13.06 22.02
N GLY A 396 2.12 13.25 20.71
CA GLY A 396 1.99 14.57 20.08
C GLY A 396 3.31 15.21 19.68
N GLU A 397 3.29 16.53 19.46
CA GLU A 397 4.45 17.30 19.03
C GLU A 397 5.63 17.19 20.02
N GLY A 398 6.84 17.06 19.50
CA GLY A 398 8.09 16.89 20.25
C GLY A 398 8.36 15.45 20.68
N SER A 399 7.43 14.52 20.44
CA SER A 399 7.57 13.13 20.87
C SER A 399 8.78 12.44 20.27
N ILE A 400 9.12 12.64 18.99
CA ILE A 400 10.31 11.98 18.42
C ILE A 400 11.61 12.53 18.99
N ALA A 401 11.64 13.82 19.32
CA ALA A 401 12.79 14.43 19.97
C ALA A 401 13.00 13.84 21.38
N ASN A 402 11.92 13.67 22.14
CA ASN A 402 11.95 13.02 23.46
C ASN A 402 12.34 11.54 23.36
N TRP A 403 11.75 10.79 22.44
CA TRP A 403 12.04 9.37 22.23
C TRP A 403 13.49 9.13 21.82
N ALA A 404 14.15 10.09 21.16
CA ALA A 404 15.56 10.01 20.80
C ALA A 404 16.52 10.24 21.98
N LEU A 405 16.02 10.78 23.11
CA LEU A 405 16.79 11.07 24.33
C LEU A 405 16.58 10.02 25.43
N GLU A 406 15.70 9.05 25.22
CA GLU A 406 15.45 7.96 26.17
C GLU A 406 16.58 6.94 26.22
N GLU A 407 16.62 6.15 27.29
CA GLU A 407 17.59 5.07 27.50
C GLU A 407 16.86 3.75 27.83
N PRO A 408 16.75 2.79 26.89
CA PRO A 408 17.21 2.87 25.50
C PRO A 408 16.34 3.80 24.63
N PRO A 409 16.89 4.39 23.55
CA PRO A 409 16.14 5.33 22.72
C PRO A 409 15.08 4.61 21.88
N ARG A 410 13.86 5.17 21.85
CA ARG A 410 12.77 4.72 20.97
C ARG A 410 12.81 5.37 19.58
N ALA A 411 13.63 6.40 19.38
CA ALA A 411 13.86 7.02 18.08
C ALA A 411 15.34 7.05 17.66
N GLN A 412 15.60 7.07 16.36
CA GLN A 412 16.96 7.20 15.83
C GLN A 412 17.46 8.64 15.98
N LYS A 413 18.80 8.81 15.93
CA LYS A 413 19.45 10.11 16.05
C LYS A 413 19.07 11.11 14.95
N ASP A 414 18.58 10.61 13.82
CA ASP A 414 18.09 11.44 12.71
C ASP A 414 16.75 12.13 13.02
N ARG A 415 16.03 11.66 14.06
CA ARG A 415 14.70 12.14 14.47
C ARG A 415 13.70 12.15 13.31
N VAL A 416 13.83 11.14 12.47
CA VAL A 416 12.90 10.77 11.41
C VAL A 416 12.46 9.32 11.64
N HIS A 417 13.42 8.40 11.80
CA HIS A 417 13.12 6.97 11.94
C HIS A 417 13.07 6.56 13.40
N LEU A 418 12.31 5.51 13.69
CA LEU A 418 12.21 4.94 15.04
C LEU A 418 13.27 3.86 15.25
N SER A 419 13.57 3.58 16.52
CA SER A 419 14.30 2.36 16.87
C SER A 419 13.36 1.15 16.78
N LYS A 420 13.92 -0.05 16.94
CA LYS A 420 13.11 -1.28 16.98
C LYS A 420 12.01 -1.19 18.04
N ASP A 421 12.35 -0.71 19.23
CA ASP A 421 11.41 -0.63 20.35
C ASP A 421 10.36 0.46 20.12
N GLY A 422 10.73 1.57 19.46
CA GLY A 422 9.79 2.60 19.06
C GLY A 422 8.76 2.11 18.04
N TYR A 423 9.21 1.41 16.99
CA TYR A 423 8.29 0.80 16.01
C TYR A 423 7.42 -0.28 16.63
N ALA A 424 7.99 -1.12 17.50
CA ALA A 424 7.23 -2.16 18.20
C ALA A 424 6.13 -1.56 19.09
N GLN A 425 6.44 -0.48 19.82
CA GLN A 425 5.46 0.23 20.61
C GLN A 425 4.35 0.86 19.75
N LEU A 426 4.71 1.54 18.67
CA LEU A 426 3.73 2.20 17.80
C LEU A 426 2.76 1.19 17.17
N GLY A 427 3.29 0.06 16.67
CA GLY A 427 2.48 -1.03 16.14
C GLY A 427 1.59 -1.69 17.20
N ALA A 428 2.08 -1.87 18.43
CA ALA A 428 1.28 -2.38 19.54
C ALA A 428 0.14 -1.43 19.93
N THR A 429 0.40 -0.12 19.98
CA THR A 429 -0.63 0.91 20.21
C THR A 429 -1.68 0.89 19.09
N PHE A 430 -1.26 0.79 17.83
CA PHE A 430 -2.18 0.69 16.70
C PHE A 430 -3.10 -0.52 16.83
N VAL A 431 -2.55 -1.70 17.14
CA VAL A 431 -3.35 -2.92 17.35
C VAL A 431 -4.32 -2.74 18.52
N ALA A 432 -3.88 -2.15 19.63
CA ALA A 432 -4.75 -1.91 20.78
C ALA A 432 -5.96 -1.03 20.41
N ASP A 433 -5.73 0.05 19.66
CA ASP A 433 -6.78 0.98 19.21
C ASP A 433 -7.72 0.31 18.20
N LEU A 434 -7.16 -0.44 17.26
CA LEU A 434 -7.91 -1.21 16.27
C LEU A 434 -8.82 -2.25 16.95
N LEU A 435 -8.30 -2.96 17.97
CA LEU A 435 -9.05 -3.95 18.74
C LEU A 435 -10.13 -3.32 19.64
N ARG A 436 -9.88 -2.13 20.21
CA ARG A 436 -10.92 -1.35 20.90
C ARG A 436 -12.05 -0.97 19.94
N GLY A 437 -11.71 -0.55 18.72
CA GLY A 437 -12.70 -0.24 17.68
C GLY A 437 -13.50 -1.48 17.26
N TYR A 438 -12.82 -2.62 17.11
CA TYR A 438 -13.46 -3.91 16.84
C TYR A 438 -14.40 -4.35 17.98
N ALA A 439 -14.01 -4.17 19.24
CA ALA A 439 -14.86 -4.48 20.40
C ALA A 439 -16.13 -3.61 20.42
N ASN A 440 -16.00 -2.31 20.14
CA ASN A 440 -17.14 -1.39 20.00
C ASN A 440 -18.07 -1.82 18.86
N PHE A 441 -17.50 -2.23 17.71
CA PHE A 441 -18.27 -2.79 16.60
C PHE A 441 -19.06 -4.04 17.03
N ARG A 442 -18.42 -5.02 17.68
CA ARG A 442 -19.09 -6.25 18.15
C ARG A 442 -20.24 -5.93 19.10
N ALA A 443 -20.02 -5.05 20.06
CA ALA A 443 -21.05 -4.60 21.00
C ALA A 443 -22.23 -3.95 20.26
N SER A 444 -21.96 -3.08 19.28
CA SER A 444 -23.02 -2.44 18.48
C SER A 444 -23.84 -3.42 17.63
N LYS A 445 -23.30 -4.60 17.35
CA LYS A 445 -23.96 -5.67 16.59
C LYS A 445 -24.61 -6.74 17.48
N GLY A 446 -24.52 -6.61 18.80
CA GLY A 446 -25.00 -7.63 19.74
C GLY A 446 -24.25 -8.96 19.61
N LEU A 447 -23.03 -8.93 19.07
CA LEU A 447 -22.18 -10.12 19.02
C LEU A 447 -21.61 -10.41 20.41
N THR A 448 -21.29 -11.66 20.68
CA THR A 448 -20.65 -12.07 21.95
C THR A 448 -19.39 -11.25 22.20
N ALA A 449 -19.13 -10.93 23.47
CA ALA A 449 -17.93 -10.20 23.86
C ALA A 449 -16.68 -10.90 23.30
N SER A 450 -15.80 -10.08 22.73
CA SER A 450 -14.51 -10.47 22.19
C SER A 450 -13.71 -11.29 23.22
N PRO A 451 -13.38 -12.58 23.00
CA PRO A 451 -12.47 -13.30 23.87
C PRO A 451 -11.11 -12.58 23.96
N ALA A 452 -10.43 -12.75 25.11
CA ALA A 452 -9.10 -12.21 25.33
C ALA A 452 -8.09 -12.79 24.33
N MET A 453 -6.90 -12.16 24.21
CA MET A 453 -5.84 -12.66 23.32
C MET A 453 -5.62 -14.16 23.53
N THR A 454 -5.68 -14.93 22.45
CA THR A 454 -5.61 -16.39 22.51
C THR A 454 -4.18 -16.91 22.68
N LYS A 455 -3.18 -16.07 22.35
CA LYS A 455 -1.75 -16.39 22.43
C LYS A 455 -0.94 -15.16 22.90
N PRO A 456 0.21 -15.36 23.56
CA PRO A 456 1.17 -14.28 23.78
C PRO A 456 1.59 -13.63 22.46
N VAL A 457 1.72 -12.31 22.43
CA VAL A 457 2.22 -11.58 21.24
C VAL A 457 3.73 -11.82 21.13
N PRO A 458 4.23 -12.43 20.04
CA PRO A 458 5.67 -12.61 19.85
C PRO A 458 6.40 -11.27 19.78
N ALA A 459 7.59 -11.20 20.38
CA ALA A 459 8.48 -10.06 20.19
C ALA A 459 8.92 -9.99 18.72
N VAL A 460 9.02 -8.77 18.17
CA VAL A 460 9.61 -8.57 16.84
C VAL A 460 11.08 -9.02 16.88
N VAL A 461 11.49 -9.92 15.98
CA VAL A 461 12.84 -10.46 15.91
C VAL A 461 13.62 -9.71 14.83
N PRO A 462 14.89 -9.31 15.08
CA PRO A 462 15.69 -8.69 14.04
C PRO A 462 15.88 -9.66 12.87
N THR A 463 15.69 -9.16 11.66
CA THR A 463 16.21 -9.78 10.46
C THR A 463 17.74 -9.73 10.51
N HIS A 464 18.40 -10.89 10.57
CA HIS A 464 19.86 -10.97 10.54
C HIS A 464 20.45 -10.12 9.39
N GLU A 465 21.46 -9.31 9.71
CA GLU A 465 22.41 -8.84 8.69
C GLU A 465 22.98 -10.08 7.96
N PRO A 466 23.25 -10.00 6.65
CA PRO A 466 23.78 -11.15 5.93
C PRO A 466 25.13 -11.54 6.54
N GLU A 467 25.17 -12.69 7.21
CA GLU A 467 26.43 -13.43 7.35
C GLU A 467 27.00 -13.60 5.93
N GLY A 468 28.27 -13.27 5.78
CA GLY A 468 28.95 -13.26 4.49
C GLY A 468 28.74 -14.56 3.74
N ASP A 469 28.54 -14.44 2.43
CA ASP A 469 28.46 -15.56 1.50
C ASP A 469 29.65 -16.52 1.72
N PRO A 470 29.44 -17.76 2.19
CA PRO A 470 30.52 -18.73 2.39
C PRO A 470 31.14 -19.21 1.07
N HIS A 471 30.67 -18.71 -0.08
CA HIS A 471 31.16 -19.03 -1.42
C HIS A 471 31.70 -17.82 -2.20
N ALA A 472 31.93 -16.67 -1.55
CA ALA A 472 32.66 -15.58 -2.21
C ALA A 472 34.13 -15.99 -2.44
N PRO A 473 34.64 -15.96 -3.69
CA PRO A 473 36.06 -16.20 -3.93
C PRO A 473 36.90 -15.09 -3.31
N ASP A 474 37.97 -15.50 -2.64
CA ASP A 474 38.95 -14.67 -1.94
C ASP A 474 39.57 -13.63 -2.92
N PRO A 475 39.51 -12.33 -2.60
CA PRO A 475 40.10 -11.31 -3.48
C PRO A 475 41.62 -11.24 -3.24
N HIS A 476 42.37 -11.99 -4.04
CA HIS A 476 43.78 -11.73 -4.33
C HIS A 476 43.95 -11.19 -5.75
#